data_AF-A0A6B3G9J6-F1
#
_entry.id   AF-A0A6B3G9J6-F1
#
_cell.length_a   1.000
_cell.length_b   1.000
_cell.length_c   1.000
_cell.angle_alpha   90.00
_cell.angle_beta   90.00
_cell.angle_gamma   90.00
#
_symmetry.space_group_name_H-M   'P 1'
#
loop_
_entity.id
_entity.type
_entity.pdbx_description
1 polymer ?
#
loop_
_entity_poly.entity_id
_entity_poly.type
_entity_poly.pdbx_seq_one_letter_code
_entity_poly.pdbx_strand_id
1 'polypeptide(L)' 'GRPPTVLYLARIQERKRPEDFVAAMPHVLARHPDARFVLAGPDTGALAGTLGLARQLGVAESLDHVGPLEHDEVLAADR' A
#
# COMPACT_ATOMS: atom_id res chain seq x y z
N GLY A 1 9.74 8.36 -17.57
CA GLY A 1 9.84 7.02 -16.96
C GLY A 1 8.47 6.62 -16.47
N ARG A 2 8.22 5.34 -16.19
CA ARG A 2 6.98 4.93 -15.50
C ARG A 2 6.91 5.60 -14.11
N PRO A 3 5.72 5.89 -13.59
CA PRO A 3 5.58 6.36 -12.21
C PRO A 3 6.19 5.37 -11.22
N PRO A 4 6.76 5.83 -10.10
CA PRO A 4 7.33 4.93 -9.10
C PRO A 4 6.22 4.16 -8.38
N THR A 5 6.43 2.86 -8.18
CA THR A 5 5.58 2.01 -7.34
C THR A 5 6.26 1.82 -5.98
N VAL A 6 5.46 1.83 -4.91
CA VAL A 6 5.92 1.50 -3.56
C VAL A 6 5.10 0.32 -3.04
N LEU A 7 5.75 -0.82 -2.88
CA LEU A 7 5.12 -2.06 -2.43
C LEU A 7 5.28 -2.26 -0.91
N TYR A 8 4.16 -2.43 -0.22
CA TYR A 8 4.10 -3.06 1.09
C TYR A 8 3.76 -4.54 0.90
N LEU A 9 4.66 -5.44 1.33
CA LEU A 9 4.49 -6.88 1.22
C LEU A 9 4.69 -7.58 2.56
N ALA A 10 3.59 -7.87 3.24
CA ALA A 10 3.55 -8.62 4.49
C ALA A 10 2.11 -9.02 4.84
N ARG A 11 1.92 -9.95 5.79
CA ARG A 11 0.63 -10.11 6.46
C ARG A 11 0.12 -8.74 6.95
N ILE A 12 -1.12 -8.41 6.62
CA ILE A 12 -1.77 -7.16 7.02
C ILE A 12 -2.24 -7.35 8.46
N GLN A 13 -1.33 -7.06 9.39
CA GLN A 13 -1.46 -7.26 10.83
C GLN A 13 -0.97 -6.02 11.57
N GLU A 14 -1.55 -5.70 12.72
CA GLU A 14 -1.24 -4.50 13.51
C GLU A 14 0.26 -4.35 13.79
N ARG A 15 0.95 -5.43 14.19
CA ARG A 15 2.39 -5.42 14.48
C ARG A 15 3.27 -5.08 13.27
N LYS A 16 2.74 -5.20 12.04
CA LYS A 16 3.45 -4.81 10.81
C LYS A 16 3.18 -3.37 10.41
N ARG A 17 2.26 -2.71 11.13
CA ARG A 17 1.95 -1.28 11.01
C ARG A 17 1.65 -0.85 9.57
N PRO A 18 0.71 -1.50 8.86
CA PRO A 18 0.30 -1.07 7.52
C PRO A 18 -0.26 0.37 7.50
N GLU A 19 -0.73 0.88 8.64
CA GLU A 19 -1.14 2.28 8.78
C GLU A 19 0.03 3.27 8.66
N ASP A 20 1.25 2.92 9.10
CA ASP A 20 2.43 3.78 8.91
C ASP A 20 2.75 3.94 7.42
N PHE A 21 2.57 2.86 6.64
CA PHE A 21 2.75 2.87 5.19
C PHE A 21 1.77 3.85 4.53
N VAL A 22 0.50 3.80 4.93
CA VAL A 22 -0.52 4.75 4.45
C VAL A 22 -0.26 6.17 4.94
N ALA A 23 0.17 6.36 6.19
CA ALA A 23 0.49 7.68 6.76
C ALA A 23 1.67 8.36 6.05
N ALA A 24 2.58 7.58 5.45
CA ALA A 24 3.68 8.11 4.65
C ALA A 24 3.25 8.60 3.26
N MET A 25 2.15 8.09 2.69
CA MET A 25 1.74 8.37 1.31
C MET A 25 1.64 9.87 0.97
N PRO A 26 1.01 10.75 1.79
CA PRO A 26 0.91 12.17 1.46
C PRO A 26 2.28 12.84 1.26
N HIS A 27 3.29 12.44 2.03
CA HIS A 27 4.63 12.99 1.96
C HIS A 27 5.38 12.58 0.69
N VAL A 28 5.10 11.36 0.20
CA VAL A 28 5.62 10.84 -1.06
C VAL A 28 4.90 11.51 -2.23
N LEU A 29 3.57 11.56 -2.21
CA LEU A 29 2.75 12.18 -3.27
C LEU A 29 3.06 13.68 -3.44
N ALA A 30 3.42 14.39 -2.37
CA ALA A 30 3.88 15.77 -2.46
C ALA A 30 5.15 15.96 -3.31
N ARG A 31 5.97 14.91 -3.47
CA ARG A 31 7.23 14.92 -4.25
C ARG A 31 7.12 14.14 -5.55
N HIS A 32 6.28 13.11 -5.57
CA HIS A 32 6.03 12.21 -6.68
C HIS A 32 4.51 12.05 -6.86
N PRO A 33 3.83 13.04 -7.49
CA PRO A 33 2.37 13.05 -7.58
C PRO A 33 1.76 11.87 -8.35
N ASP A 34 2.57 11.21 -9.17
CA ASP A 34 2.20 10.05 -9.97
C ASP A 34 2.49 8.71 -9.28
N ALA A 35 3.11 8.72 -8.10
CA ALA A 35 3.46 7.49 -7.38
C ALA A 35 2.24 6.61 -7.09
N ARG A 36 2.44 5.30 -7.22
CA ARG A 36 1.43 4.27 -6.91
C ARG A 36 1.87 3.44 -5.72
N PHE A 37 0.90 3.02 -4.90
CA PHE A 37 1.16 2.25 -3.69
C PHE A 37 0.41 0.94 -3.78
N VAL A 38 1.07 -0.15 -3.39
CA VAL A 38 0.46 -1.48 -3.39
C VAL A 38 0.53 -2.06 -1.97
N LEU A 39 -0.62 -2.45 -1.44
CA LEU A 39 -0.77 -3.18 -0.19
C LEU A 39 -1.04 -4.66 -0.50
N ALA A 40 -0.01 -5.50 -0.30
CA ALA A 40 -0.05 -6.92 -0.60
C ALA A 40 0.17 -7.80 0.64
N GLY A 41 -0.65 -8.83 0.76
CA GLY A 41 -0.60 -9.87 1.78
C GLY A 41 -1.98 -10.25 2.31
N PRO A 42 -2.10 -11.38 3.01
CA PRO A 42 -3.36 -11.79 3.62
C PRO A 42 -3.75 -10.84 4.75
N ASP A 43 -5.04 -10.53 4.85
CA ASP A 43 -5.60 -9.81 5.98
C ASP A 43 -5.67 -10.69 7.24
N THR A 44 -5.22 -10.13 8.34
CA THR A 44 -5.24 -10.76 9.67
C THR A 44 -5.75 -9.79 10.75
N GLY A 45 -6.49 -8.75 10.33
CA GLY A 45 -7.26 -7.87 11.20
C GLY A 45 -6.95 -6.38 11.07
N ALA A 46 -6.00 -5.97 10.22
CA ALA A 46 -5.60 -4.56 10.09
C ALA A 46 -6.05 -3.90 8.77
N LEU A 47 -6.59 -4.66 7.80
CA LEU A 47 -6.93 -4.12 6.49
C LEU A 47 -8.00 -3.02 6.57
N ALA A 48 -9.09 -3.26 7.31
CA ALA A 48 -10.20 -2.32 7.38
C ALA A 48 -9.77 -0.94 7.95
N GLY A 49 -8.96 -0.93 9.01
CA GLY A 49 -8.40 0.28 9.60
C GLY A 49 -7.46 0.99 8.63
N THR A 50 -6.58 0.24 7.98
CA THR A 50 -5.62 0.75 6.98
C THR A 50 -6.32 1.44 5.80
N LEU A 51 -7.35 0.80 5.21
CA LEU A 51 -8.13 1.39 4.13
C LEU A 51 -8.98 2.56 4.61
N GLY A 52 -9.45 2.53 5.85
CA GLY A 52 -10.11 3.66 6.52
C GLY A 52 -9.21 4.89 6.58
N LEU A 53 -7.97 4.71 7.02
CA LEU A 53 -6.97 5.77 7.08
C LEU A 53 -6.66 6.34 5.69
N ALA A 54 -6.52 5.48 4.67
CA ALA A 54 -6.27 5.93 3.29
C ALA A 54 -7.38 6.85 2.76
N ARG A 55 -8.65 6.54 3.08
CA ARG A 55 -9.80 7.40 2.76
C ARG A 55 -9.75 8.70 3.55
N GLN A 56 -9.47 8.65 4.85
CA GLN A 56 -9.38 9.85 5.71
C GLN A 56 -8.29 10.82 5.25
N LEU A 57 -7.16 10.30 4.76
CA LEU A 57 -6.05 11.08 4.24
C LEU A 57 -6.26 11.53 2.78
N GLY A 58 -7.32 11.09 2.11
CA GLY A 58 -7.61 11.43 0.71
C GLY A 58 -6.65 10.79 -0.30
N VAL A 59 -5.98 9.69 0.06
CA VAL A 59 -4.97 9.01 -0.78
C VAL A 59 -5.44 7.67 -1.33
N ALA A 60 -6.70 7.28 -1.09
CA ALA A 60 -7.25 5.99 -1.50
C ALA A 60 -7.10 5.70 -3.00
N GLU A 61 -7.23 6.71 -3.87
CA GLU A 61 -7.09 6.58 -5.33
C GLU A 61 -5.66 6.26 -5.79
N SER A 62 -4.67 6.37 -4.90
CA SER A 62 -3.27 6.02 -5.16
C SER A 62 -2.87 4.69 -4.55
N LEU A 63 -3.77 4.00 -3.84
CA LEU A 63 -3.51 2.75 -3.12
C LEU A 63 -4.30 1.58 -3.71
N ASP A 64 -3.59 0.60 -4.24
CA ASP A 64 -4.16 -0.68 -4.63
C ASP A 64 -3.97 -1.70 -3.51
N HIS A 65 -5.03 -2.45 -3.18
CA HIS A 65 -4.95 -3.61 -2.30
C HIS A 65 -5.19 -4.88 -3.11
N VAL A 66 -4.18 -5.74 -3.18
CA VAL A 66 -4.16 -6.89 -4.10
C VAL A 66 -4.32 -8.24 -3.39
N GLY A 67 -4.44 -8.26 -2.06
CA GLY A 67 -4.51 -9.50 -1.28
C GLY A 67 -3.19 -10.27 -1.24
N PRO A 68 -3.21 -11.58 -0.90
CA PRO A 68 -2.02 -12.43 -0.91
C PRO A 68 -1.42 -12.53 -2.32
N LEU A 69 -0.08 -12.52 -2.41
CA LEU A 69 0.65 -12.74 -3.65
C LEU A 69 1.53 -13.99 -3.52
N GLU A 70 1.54 -14.80 -4.58
CA GLU A 70 2.51 -15.88 -4.76
C GLU A 70 3.88 -15.34 -5.18
N HIS A 71 4.92 -16.16 -5.09
CA HIS A 71 6.31 -15.73 -5.28
C HIS A 71 6.56 -15.05 -6.63
N ASP A 72 5.95 -15.57 -7.69
CA ASP A 72 6.10 -15.02 -9.05
C ASP A 72 5.34 -13.69 -9.23
N GLU A 73 4.23 -13.50 -8.50
CA GLU A 73 3.41 -12.30 -8.54
C GLU A 73 4.07 -11.13 -7.81
N VAL A 74 4.86 -11.41 -6.77
CA VAL A 74 5.64 -10.41 -6.02
C VAL A 74 6.59 -9.64 -6.95
N LEU A 75 7.27 -10.32 -7.87
CA LEU A 75 8.21 -9.69 -8.81
C LEU A 75 7.51 -8.84 -9.88
N ALA A 76 6.20 -9.03 -10.07
CA ALA A 76 5.39 -8.23 -10.97
C ALA A 76 4.77 -7.00 -10.28
N ALA A 77 4.50 -7.08 -8.97
CA ALA A 77 3.79 -6.05 -8.22
C ALA A 77 4.55 -4.72 -8.03
N ASP A 78 5.88 -4.70 -8.21
CA ASP A 78 6.73 -3.49 -8.15
C ASP A 78 7.11 -2.97 -9.56
N ARG A 79 6.52 -3.54 -10.63
CA ARG A 79 6.78 -3.12 -12.03
C ARG A 79 5.75 -2.13 -12.54
#